data_AF-A0A532DUM1-F1
#
_entry.id   AF-A0A532DUM1-F1
#
_cell.length_a   1.000
_cell.length_b   1.000
_cell.length_c   1.000
_cell.angle_alpha   90.00
_cell.angle_beta   90.00
_cell.angle_gamma   90.00
#
_symmetry.space_group_name_H-M   'P 1'
#
loop_
_entity.id
_entity.type
_entity.pdbx_description
1 polymer ?
#
loop_
_entity_poly.entity_id
_entity_poly.type
_entity_poly.pdbx_seq_one_letter_code
_entity_poly.pdbx_strand_id
1 'polypeptide(L)' 'MMSERTLAIIKPDAVKKNVVGDIINRYEQAGLKPVAIKLIHMSQSVAEG' A
#
# COMPACT_ATOMS: atom_id res chain seq x y z
N MET A 1 -11.25 -18.03 13.81
CA MET A 1 -10.65 -17.79 12.48
C MET A 1 -9.47 -16.85 12.67
N MET A 2 -8.27 -17.19 12.18
CA MET A 2 -7.12 -16.29 12.23
C MET A 2 -7.30 -15.17 11.19
N SER A 3 -7.04 -13.93 11.58
CA SER A 3 -6.99 -12.82 10.62
C SER A 3 -5.71 -12.91 9.80
N GLU A 4 -5.87 -13.12 8.50
CA GLU A 4 -4.77 -13.07 7.55
C GLU A 4 -4.33 -11.62 7.32
N ARG A 5 -3.05 -11.45 7.00
CA ARG A 5 -2.44 -10.16 6.66
C ARG A 5 -1.66 -10.32 5.38
N THR A 6 -1.77 -9.34 4.50
CA THR A 6 -1.01 -9.26 3.26
C THR A 6 -0.38 -7.88 3.13
N LEU A 7 0.72 -7.79 2.38
CA LEU A 7 1.40 -6.53 2.08
C LEU A 7 0.87 -5.98 0.76
N ALA A 8 0.38 -4.75 0.78
CA ALA A 8 0.04 -3.99 -0.42
C ALA A 8 1.04 -2.85 -0.61
N ILE A 9 1.58 -2.71 -1.83
CA ILE A 9 2.53 -1.65 -2.18
C ILE A 9 1.90 -0.74 -3.23
N ILE A 10 1.75 0.53 -2.88
CA ILE A 10 1.34 1.58 -3.81
C ILE A 10 2.62 2.14 -4.45
N LYS A 11 2.82 1.82 -5.73
CA LYS A 11 4.05 2.14 -6.49
C LYS A 11 4.20 3.65 -6.78
N PRO A 12 5.42 4.13 -7.10
CA PRO A 12 5.69 5.56 -7.30
C PRO A 12 4.84 6.23 -8.39
N ASP A 13 4.40 5.49 -9.41
CA ASP A 13 3.53 5.99 -10.48
C ASP A 13 2.13 6.36 -9.97
N ALA A 14 1.54 5.55 -9.08
CA ALA A 14 0.26 5.86 -8.45
C ALA A 14 0.37 7.03 -7.46
N VAL A 15 1.50 7.12 -6.74
CA VAL A 15 1.78 8.26 -5.86
C VAL A 15 1.89 9.56 -6.68
N LYS A 16 2.64 9.56 -7.79
CA LYS A 16 2.77 10.73 -8.69
C LYS A 16 1.44 11.19 -9.29
N LYS A 17 0.49 10.28 -9.46
CA LYS A 17 -0.87 10.57 -9.95
C LYS A 17 -1.81 11.10 -8.87
N ASN A 18 -1.38 11.18 -7.62
CA ASN A 18 -2.19 11.60 -6.47
C ASN A 18 -3.46 10.74 -6.23
N VAL A 19 -3.44 9.45 -6.59
CA VAL A 19 -4.58 8.52 -6.45
C VAL A 19 -4.47 7.57 -5.25
N VAL A 20 -3.60 7.88 -4.28
CA VAL A 20 -3.34 7.01 -3.10
C VAL A 20 -4.61 6.80 -2.29
N GLY A 21 -5.40 7.86 -2.06
CA GLY A 21 -6.65 7.78 -1.32
C GLY A 21 -7.69 6.87 -1.99
N ASP A 22 -7.82 6.96 -3.31
CA ASP A 22 -8.75 6.12 -4.08
C ASP A 22 -8.39 4.62 -3.98
N ILE A 23 -7.10 4.31 -3.98
CA ILE A 23 -6.60 2.94 -3.82
C ILE A 23 -6.89 2.41 -2.42
N ILE A 24 -6.65 3.22 -1.37
CA ILE A 24 -6.96 2.84 0.01
C ILE A 24 -8.46 2.60 0.16
N ASN A 25 -9.29 3.52 -0.34
CA ASN A 25 -10.74 3.39 -0.29
C ASN A 25 -11.19 2.10 -0.99
N ARG A 26 -10.61 1.74 -2.12
CA ARG A 26 -10.92 0.47 -2.81
C ARG A 26 -10.65 -0.76 -1.92
N TYR A 27 -9.58 -0.77 -1.14
CA TYR A 27 -9.30 -1.85 -0.20
C TYR A 27 -10.33 -1.88 0.94
N GLU A 28 -10.68 -0.73 1.48
CA GLU A 28 -11.69 -0.62 2.54
C GLU A 28 -13.08 -1.05 2.08
N GLN A 29 -13.50 -0.68 0.86
CA GLN A 29 -14.76 -1.14 0.26
C GLN A 29 -14.78 -2.64 -0.01
N ALA A 30 -13.61 -3.25 -0.22
CA ALA A 30 -13.46 -4.71 -0.31
C ALA A 30 -13.44 -5.41 1.07
N GLY A 31 -13.58 -4.66 2.17
CA GLY A 31 -13.56 -5.18 3.54
C GLY A 31 -12.16 -5.39 4.13
N LEU A 32 -11.11 -4.98 3.42
CA LEU A 32 -9.74 -5.04 3.93
C LEU A 32 -9.44 -3.79 4.75
N LYS A 33 -8.83 -3.98 5.93
CA LYS A 33 -8.50 -2.89 6.85
C LYS A 33 -6.99 -2.65 6.86
N PRO A 34 -6.49 -1.45 6.55
CA PRO A 34 -5.09 -1.11 6.74
C PRO A 34 -4.72 -1.18 8.23
N VAL A 35 -3.81 -2.08 8.59
CA VAL A 35 -3.31 -2.19 9.98
C VAL A 35 -2.08 -1.31 10.23
N ALA A 36 -1.35 -0.97 9.17
CA ALA A 36 -0.20 -0.07 9.17
C ALA A 36 0.00 0.50 7.76
N ILE A 37 0.44 1.76 7.67
CA ILE A 37 0.77 2.43 6.41
C ILE A 37 2.06 3.21 6.62
N LYS A 38 2.97 3.14 5.65
CA LYS A 38 4.21 3.93 5.64
C LYS A 38 4.53 4.38 4.22
N LEU A 39 4.70 5.68 4.01
CA LEU A 39 5.25 6.22 2.78
C LEU A 39 6.77 6.23 2.89
N ILE A 40 7.45 5.54 1.99
CA ILE A 40 8.91 5.46 1.96
C ILE A 40 9.42 5.82 0.56
N HIS A 41 10.54 6.54 0.52
CA HIS A 41 11.36 6.64 -0.68
C HIS A 41 12.43 5.56 -0.58
N MET A 42 12.28 4.47 -1.34
CA MET A 42 13.21 3.35 -1.26
C MET A 42 14.54 3.74 -1.90
N SER A 43 15.65 3.49 -1.19
CA SER A 43 16.96 3.44 -1.83
C SER A 43 17.04 2.19 -2.71
N GLN A 44 17.91 2.22 -3.72
CA GLN A 44 18.08 1.10 -4.65
C GLN A 44 18.36 -0.23 -3.91
N SER A 45 19.23 -0.20 -2.90
CA SER A 45 19.53 -1.35 -2.03
C SER A 45 18.33 -1.98 -1.33
N VAL A 46 17.27 -1.21 -1.07
CA VAL A 46 16.04 -1.69 -0.40
C VAL A 46 15.03 -2.19 -1.44
N ALA A 47 15.15 -1.77 -2.70
CA ALA A 47 14.25 -2.14 -3.79
C ALA A 47 14.68 -3.41 -4.54
N GLU A 48 15.96 -3.78 -4.49
CA GLU A 48 16.54 -4.94 -5.19
C GLU A 48 16.42 -6.28 -4.43
N GLY A 49 15.85 -6.27 -3.22
CA GLY A 49 15.68 -7.44 -2.36
C GLY A 49 14.51 -8.34 -2.73
#